data_AF-A0A7C6ZPR5-F1
#
_entry.id   AF-A0A7C6ZPR5-F1
#
_cell.length_a   1.000
_cell.length_b   1.000
_cell.length_c   1.000
_cell.angle_alpha   90.00
_cell.angle_beta   90.00
_cell.angle_gamma   90.00
#
_symmetry.space_group_name_H-M   'P 1'
#
loop_
_entity.id
_entity.type
_entity.pdbx_description
1 polymer ?
#
loop_
_entity_poly.entity_id
_entity_poly.type
_entity_poly.pdbx_seq_one_letter_code
_entity_poly.pdbx_strand_id
1 'polypeptide(L)'
;MGAISKTGSHPISGVLKYAEPPYNRGLYLMDNVGTLAGDVATLVGLAAAGAQVLLFTTGRGSVVGTPIAPVVKVCGNPETWSLMEDNMDVNAGLVIRRALLCKVSAI
;
A
#
# COMPACT_ATOMS: atom_id res chain seq x y z
N MET A 1 -13.20 -8.09 -0.72
CA MET A 1 -12.27 -8.59 -1.76
C MET A 1 -11.26 -7.57 -2.29
N GLY A 2 -11.51 -6.25 -2.27
CA GLY A 2 -10.55 -5.26 -2.83
C GLY A 2 -9.17 -5.22 -2.15
N ALA A 3 -9.10 -5.42 -0.83
CA ALA A 3 -7.82 -5.39 -0.12
C ALA A 3 -6.86 -6.52 -0.55
N ILE A 4 -7.40 -7.71 -0.84
CA ILE A 4 -6.65 -8.89 -1.31
C ILE A 4 -6.15 -8.67 -2.73
N SER A 5 -6.84 -7.87 -3.55
CA SER A 5 -6.41 -7.60 -4.94
C SER A 5 -5.00 -7.00 -5.04
N LYS A 6 -4.48 -6.39 -3.96
CA LYS A 6 -3.11 -5.85 -3.89
C LYS A 6 -2.02 -6.91 -3.94
N THR A 7 -2.35 -8.18 -3.64
CA THR A 7 -1.38 -9.27 -3.68
C THR A 7 -1.08 -9.73 -5.11
N GLY A 8 -1.87 -9.29 -6.10
CA GLY A 8 -1.78 -9.80 -7.47
C GLY A 8 -2.08 -11.29 -7.55
N SER A 9 -1.41 -11.98 -8.46
CA SER A 9 -1.60 -13.42 -8.74
C SER A 9 -0.41 -14.30 -8.32
N HIS A 10 0.61 -13.73 -7.67
CA HIS A 10 1.79 -14.49 -7.26
C HIS A 10 1.45 -15.48 -6.12
N PRO A 11 2.04 -16.69 -6.08
CA PRO A 11 1.81 -17.62 -4.97
C PRO A 11 2.26 -17.04 -3.63
N ILE A 12 1.47 -17.26 -2.57
CA ILE A 12 1.81 -16.84 -1.21
C ILE A 12 2.94 -17.73 -0.70
N SER A 13 4.08 -17.11 -0.38
CA SER A 13 5.30 -17.77 0.09
C SER A 13 5.28 -18.04 1.60
N GLY A 14 4.44 -17.34 2.36
CA GLY A 14 4.28 -17.58 3.79
C GLY A 14 3.49 -16.49 4.49
N VAL A 15 3.30 -16.68 5.80
CA VAL A 15 2.69 -15.71 6.72
C VAL A 15 3.73 -15.30 7.74
N LEU A 16 3.89 -14.00 7.96
CA LEU A 16 4.82 -13.41 8.91
C LEU A 16 4.05 -12.91 10.13
N LYS A 17 4.64 -13.05 11.32
CA LYS A 17 4.19 -12.32 12.50
C LYS A 17 4.55 -10.84 12.37
N TYR A 18 3.92 -10.03 13.21
CA TYR A 18 4.15 -8.59 13.19
C TYR A 18 5.64 -8.27 13.38
N ALA A 19 6.18 -7.46 12.47
CA ALA A 19 7.60 -7.09 12.39
C ALA A 19 8.59 -8.28 12.20
N GLU A 20 8.11 -9.48 11.86
CA GLU A 20 8.98 -10.61 11.52
C GLU A 20 9.57 -10.42 10.10
N PRO A 21 10.90 -10.49 9.92
CA PRO A 21 11.51 -10.36 8.61
C PRO A 21 11.27 -11.61 7.75
N PRO A 22 11.10 -11.46 6.42
CA PRO A 22 10.97 -12.61 5.53
C PRO A 22 12.29 -13.39 5.42
N TYR A 23 12.21 -14.72 5.45
CA TYR A 23 13.37 -15.61 5.33
C TYR A 23 13.93 -15.70 3.90
N ASN A 24 13.07 -15.55 2.89
CA ASN A 24 13.40 -15.68 1.47
C ASN A 24 12.63 -14.65 0.62
N ARG A 25 12.94 -14.57 -0.67
CA ARG A 25 12.17 -13.75 -1.62
C ARG A 25 10.80 -14.36 -1.89
N GLY A 26 9.78 -13.52 -2.04
CA GLY A 26 8.43 -13.98 -2.37
C GLY A 26 7.33 -13.02 -1.91
N LEU A 27 6.08 -13.47 -2.03
CA LEU A 27 4.91 -12.74 -1.53
C LEU A 27 4.56 -13.24 -0.13
N TYR A 28 4.70 -12.37 0.86
CA TYR A 28 4.38 -12.68 2.25
C TYR A 28 3.16 -11.87 2.73
N LEU A 29 2.34 -12.50 3.56
CA LEU A 29 1.26 -11.83 4.27
C LEU A 29 1.67 -11.61 5.72
N MET A 30 1.69 -10.36 6.17
CA MET A 30 1.94 -10.08 7.58
C MET A 30 0.63 -10.13 8.37
N ASP A 31 0.60 -10.99 9.37
CA ASP A 31 -0.43 -11.03 10.42
C ASP A 31 -0.23 -9.83 11.35
N ASN A 32 -0.76 -8.69 10.92
CA ASN A 32 -0.70 -7.44 11.66
C ASN A 32 -1.66 -7.47 12.87
N VAL A 33 -1.43 -6.59 13.84
CA VAL A 33 -2.15 -6.48 15.12
C VAL A 33 -3.62 -6.03 14.94
N GLY A 34 -4.43 -6.86 14.30
CA GLY A 34 -5.89 -6.76 14.21
C GLY A 34 -6.47 -5.37 13.87
N THR A 35 -7.76 -5.22 14.16
CA THR A 35 -8.55 -3.99 13.93
C THR A 35 -8.20 -2.84 14.89
N LEU A 36 -7.28 -3.05 15.83
CA LEU A 36 -6.84 -2.06 16.82
C LEU A 36 -5.60 -1.27 16.36
N ALA A 37 -4.87 -1.78 15.37
CA ALA A 37 -3.74 -1.09 14.75
C ALA A 37 -4.23 -0.22 13.58
N GLY A 38 -4.21 1.10 13.75
CA GLY A 38 -4.43 2.04 12.65
C GLY A 38 -3.34 1.97 11.56
N ASP A 39 -3.51 2.73 10.49
CA ASP A 39 -2.62 2.75 9.32
C ASP A 39 -1.13 2.90 9.70
N VAL A 40 -0.82 3.73 10.70
CA VAL A 40 0.55 3.97 11.19
C VAL A 40 1.20 2.70 11.72
N ALA A 41 0.50 1.93 12.56
CA ALA A 41 1.05 0.71 13.14
C ALA A 41 1.31 -0.34 12.04
N THR A 42 0.45 -0.43 11.04
CA THR A 42 0.67 -1.31 9.87
C THR A 42 1.96 -0.95 9.12
N LEU A 43 2.17 0.34 8.83
CA LEU A 43 3.35 0.82 8.11
C LEU A 43 4.63 0.61 8.92
N VAL A 44 4.58 0.85 10.23
CA VAL A 44 5.72 0.62 11.13
C VAL A 44 6.05 -0.87 11.22
N GLY A 45 5.07 -1.77 11.29
CA GLY A 45 5.30 -3.20 11.29
C GLY A 45 6.01 -3.70 10.03
N LEU A 46 5.57 -3.22 8.87
CA LEU A 46 6.21 -3.55 7.59
C LEU A 46 7.64 -2.99 7.51
N ALA A 47 7.85 -1.75 7.92
CA ALA A 47 9.19 -1.14 7.95
C ALA A 47 10.12 -1.89 8.92
N ALA A 48 9.62 -2.26 10.10
CA ALA A 48 10.37 -3.02 11.11
C ALA A 48 10.73 -4.44 10.62
N ALA A 49 9.89 -5.06 9.80
CA ALA A 49 10.20 -6.32 9.11
C ALA A 49 11.23 -6.17 7.97
N GLY A 50 11.68 -4.95 7.69
CA GLY A 50 12.71 -4.66 6.69
C GLY A 50 12.20 -4.15 5.34
N ALA A 51 10.93 -3.71 5.23
CA ALA A 51 10.44 -3.08 4.01
C ALA A 51 11.16 -1.75 3.76
N GLN A 52 11.76 -1.60 2.58
CA GLN A 52 12.49 -0.38 2.18
C GLN A 52 11.60 0.67 1.51
N VAL A 53 10.45 0.26 0.98
CA VAL A 53 9.44 1.12 0.36
C VAL A 53 8.07 0.64 0.77
N LEU A 54 7.17 1.57 1.09
CA LEU A 54 5.80 1.27 1.50
C LEU A 54 4.82 1.87 0.50
N LEU A 55 3.90 1.05 -0.02
CA LEU A 55 2.82 1.52 -0.88
C LEU A 55 1.53 1.65 -0.05
N PHE A 56 0.98 2.85 0.03
CA PHE A 56 -0.23 3.13 0.79
C PHE A 56 -1.35 3.61 -0.12
N THR A 57 -2.36 2.76 -0.33
CA THR A 57 -3.53 3.08 -1.15
C THR A 57 -4.59 3.80 -0.32
N THR A 58 -5.05 4.98 -0.75
CA THR A 58 -6.12 5.73 -0.09
C THR A 58 -7.18 6.22 -1.06
N GLY A 59 -8.43 6.28 -0.60
CA GLY A 59 -9.54 6.91 -1.32
C GLY A 59 -10.15 8.09 -0.58
N ARG A 60 -9.72 8.33 0.66
CA ARG A 60 -10.30 9.33 1.59
C ARG A 60 -9.30 10.40 2.05
N GLY A 61 -8.13 10.46 1.42
CA GLY A 61 -7.17 11.53 1.69
C GLY A 61 -6.33 11.32 2.96
N SER A 62 -6.05 10.06 3.34
CA SER A 62 -5.14 9.82 4.47
C SER A 62 -3.74 10.34 4.13
N VAL A 63 -3.20 11.17 5.03
CA VAL A 63 -1.88 11.81 4.89
C VAL A 63 -0.78 11.04 5.62
N VAL A 64 -1.04 9.79 6.03
CA VAL A 64 -0.11 8.97 6.80
C VAL A 64 1.27 8.85 6.14
N GLY A 65 2.31 8.82 6.96
CA GLY A 65 3.69 8.64 6.54
C GLY A 65 4.52 8.08 7.70
N THR A 66 5.78 7.75 7.43
CA THR A 66 6.75 7.32 8.44
C THR A 66 8.14 7.85 8.10
N PRO A 67 8.97 8.20 9.09
CA PRO A 67 10.37 8.57 8.86
C PRO A 67 11.28 7.36 8.60
N ILE A 68 10.80 6.12 8.80
CA ILE A 68 11.62 4.90 8.72
C ILE A 68 11.83 4.45 7.27
N ALA A 69 10.79 4.53 6.44
CA ALA A 69 10.83 4.14 5.03
C ALA A 69 9.92 5.08 4.21
N PRO A 70 10.30 5.42 2.97
CA PRO A 70 9.46 6.23 2.10
C PRO A 70 8.09 5.57 1.86
N VAL A 71 7.04 6.37 1.97
CA VAL A 71 5.65 5.96 1.71
C VAL A 71 5.21 6.59 0.41
N VAL A 72 4.88 5.75 -0.58
CA VAL A 72 4.26 6.18 -1.83
C VAL A 72 2.75 6.07 -1.67
N LYS A 73 2.08 7.23 -1.73
CA LYS A 73 0.63 7.37 -1.59
C LYS A 73 -0.05 7.23 -2.93
N VAL A 74 -0.92 6.23 -3.04
CA VAL A 74 -1.68 5.91 -4.25
C VAL A 74 -3.14 6.28 -4.04
N CYS A 75 -3.65 7.27 -4.77
CA CYS A 75 -5.04 7.71 -4.67
C CYS A 75 -5.93 6.98 -5.67
N GLY A 76 -6.92 6.24 -5.19
CA GLY A 76 -7.88 5.51 -6.04
C GLY A 76 -9.16 6.29 -6.38
N ASN A 77 -9.40 7.43 -5.72
CA ASN A 77 -10.62 8.23 -5.91
C ASN A 77 -10.29 9.50 -6.70
N PRO A 78 -10.83 9.68 -7.93
CA PRO A 78 -10.57 10.87 -8.73
C PRO A 78 -10.95 12.19 -8.06
N GLU A 79 -12.01 12.21 -7.26
CA GLU A 79 -12.43 13.42 -6.54
C GLU A 79 -11.42 13.80 -5.46
N THR A 80 -11.01 12.82 -4.65
CA THR A 80 -9.96 12.99 -3.64
C THR A 80 -8.64 13.44 -4.26
N TRP A 81 -8.26 12.89 -5.43
CA TRP A 81 -7.08 13.34 -6.16
C TRP A 81 -7.19 14.82 -6.51
N SER A 82 -8.28 15.23 -7.15
CA SER A 82 -8.48 16.63 -7.56
C SER A 82 -8.43 17.63 -6.41
N LEU A 83 -8.71 17.20 -5.17
CA LEU A 83 -8.66 18.06 -3.99
C LEU A 83 -7.32 18.00 -3.23
N MET A 84 -6.51 16.95 -3.44
CA MET A 84 -5.34 16.64 -2.61
C MET A 84 -4.13 16.13 -3.41
N GLU A 85 -4.01 16.49 -4.69
CA GLU A 85 -2.94 15.97 -5.55
C GLU A 85 -1.54 16.27 -5.02
N ASP A 86 -1.33 17.42 -4.38
CA ASP A 86 -0.05 17.78 -3.73
C ASP A 86 0.33 16.86 -2.56
N ASN A 87 -0.60 16.06 -2.05
CA ASN A 87 -0.38 15.14 -0.93
C ASN A 87 -0.28 13.67 -1.38
N MET A 88 -0.32 13.40 -2.68
CA MET A 88 -0.42 12.07 -3.26
C MET A 88 0.62 11.89 -4.38
N ASP A 89 1.16 10.68 -4.50
CA ASP A 89 2.22 10.42 -5.48
C ASP A 89 1.66 9.82 -6.78
N VAL A 90 0.60 9.01 -6.70
CA VAL A 90 0.06 8.25 -7.85
C VAL A 90 -1.46 8.36 -7.97
N ASN A 91 -1.95 8.73 -9.16
CA ASN A 91 -3.38 8.77 -9.48
C ASN A 91 -3.88 7.45 -10.10
N ALA A 92 -4.36 6.53 -9.27
CA ALA A 92 -5.02 5.30 -9.72
C ALA A 92 -6.50 5.51 -10.11
N GLY A 93 -7.10 6.65 -9.75
CA GLY A 93 -8.48 7.01 -10.12
C GLY A 93 -8.72 7.09 -11.64
N LEU A 94 -7.65 7.26 -12.42
CA LEU A 94 -7.67 7.22 -13.89
C LEU A 94 -8.27 5.92 -14.45
N VAL A 95 -8.11 4.80 -13.73
CA VAL A 95 -8.68 3.50 -14.12
C VAL A 95 -10.20 3.55 -14.15
N ILE A 96 -10.82 4.22 -13.19
CA ILE A 96 -12.28 4.39 -13.11
C ILE A 96 -12.77 5.29 -14.25
N ARG A 97 -12.00 6.32 -14.61
CA ARG A 97 -12.30 7.23 -15.72
C ARG A 97 -11.97 6.66 -17.12
N ARG A 98 -11.71 5.35 -17.24
CA ARG A 98 -11.34 4.64 -18.49
C ARG A 98 -10.08 5.16 -19.19
N ALA A 99 -9.19 5.86 -18.48
CA ALA A 99 -7.84 6.06 -18.96
C ALA A 99 -7.07 4.74 -18.67
N LEU A 100 -6.77 3.99 -19.74
CA LEU A 100 -6.15 2.65 -19.77
C LEU A 100 -5.29 2.26 -18.54
N LEU A 101 -5.57 1.09 -17.97
CA LEU A 101 -4.77 0.38 -16.95
C LEU A 101 -3.27 0.36 -17.24
N CYS A 102 -2.90 0.36 -18.53
CA CYS A 102 -1.52 0.33 -19.01
C CYS A 102 -0.65 1.51 -18.52
N LYS A 103 -1.25 2.67 -18.20
CA LYS A 103 -0.50 3.83 -17.66
C LYS A 103 -0.20 3.75 -16.17
N VAL A 104 -0.93 2.94 -15.40
CA VAL A 104 -0.72 2.79 -13.93
C VAL A 104 0.26 1.66 -13.62
N SER A 105 0.44 0.70 -14.53
CA SER A 105 1.36 -0.44 -14.40
C SER A 105 2.83 -0.11 -14.68
N ALA A 106 3.16 1.16 -14.96
CA ALA A 106 4.51 1.60 -15.38
C ALA A 106 5.34 2.20 -14.23
N ILE A 107 4.95 1.94 -12.98
CA ILE A 107 5.69 2.33 -11.76
C ILE A 107 6.09 1.06 -11.02
#